data_AF-A0AAW2WGE0-F1
#
_entry.id   AF-A0AAW2WGE0-F1
#
_cell.length_a   1.000
_cell.length_b   1.000
_cell.length_c   1.000
_cell.angle_alpha   90.00
_cell.angle_beta   90.00
_cell.angle_gamma   90.00
#
_symmetry.space_group_name_H-M   'P 1'
#
loop_
_entity.id
_entity.type
_entity.pdbx_description
1 polymer ?
#
loop_
_entity_poly.entity_id
_entity_poly.type
_entity_poly.pdbx_seq_one_letter_code
_entity_poly.pdbx_strand_id
1 'polypeptide(L)'
;MVCLMMIRGLALLMLVLVILLQRWPYDYMSGLADRFYDVVHPADQPLWNGCVKSQLAYVAELVNIKAGDHISKRSYDRISQWANKILPPGHTLLTDYYSTKKLIKDLGFPVKKIDACKNGCMLY
;
A
#
# COMPACT_ATOMS: atom_id res chain seq x y z
N MET A 1 10.97 -22.04 -54.39
CA MET A 1 11.20 -20.77 -53.65
C MET A 1 10.07 -20.34 -52.72
N VAL A 2 8.98 -21.11 -52.54
CA VAL A 2 7.85 -20.73 -51.67
C VAL A 2 7.98 -21.29 -50.23
N CYS A 3 8.84 -22.29 -49.99
CA CYS A 3 8.98 -22.93 -48.67
C CYS A 3 9.86 -22.13 -47.67
N LEU A 4 10.76 -21.27 -48.15
CA LEU A 4 11.65 -20.48 -47.28
C LEU A 4 10.99 -19.20 -46.71
N MET A 5 9.84 -18.79 -47.27
CA MET A 5 9.11 -17.59 -46.82
C MET A 5 8.14 -17.88 -45.66
N MET A 6 7.66 -19.12 -45.52
CA MET A 6 6.82 -19.52 -44.37
C MET A 6 7.62 -19.65 -43.07
N ILE A 7 8.91 -20.01 -43.15
CA ILE A 7 9.78 -20.15 -41.97
C ILE A 7 10.18 -18.76 -41.42
N ARG A 8 10.34 -17.75 -42.30
CA ARG A 8 10.66 -16.38 -41.90
C ARG A 8 9.48 -15.66 -41.22
N GLY A 9 8.23 -16.00 -41.57
CA GLY A 9 7.04 -15.48 -40.91
C GLY A 9 6.88 -15.96 -39.47
N LEU A 10 7.11 -17.27 -39.22
CA LEU A 10 7.09 -17.83 -37.87
C LEU A 10 8.25 -17.33 -36.99
N ALA A 11 9.44 -17.10 -37.57
CA ALA A 11 10.57 -16.55 -36.82
C ALA A 11 10.32 -15.12 -36.34
N LEU A 12 9.67 -14.27 -37.15
CA LEU A 12 9.23 -12.92 -36.74
C LEU A 12 8.10 -12.98 -35.70
N LEU A 13 7.15 -13.89 -35.86
CA LEU A 13 6.08 -14.10 -34.87
C LEU A 13 6.64 -14.62 -33.53
N MET A 14 7.63 -15.51 -33.56
CA MET A 14 8.36 -15.95 -32.36
C MET A 14 9.22 -14.84 -31.78
N LEU A 15 9.88 -13.99 -32.57
CA LEU A 15 10.58 -12.81 -32.06
C LEU A 15 9.62 -11.80 -31.41
N VAL A 16 8.45 -11.54 -32.01
CA VAL A 16 7.42 -10.68 -31.42
C VAL A 16 6.83 -11.31 -30.16
N LEU A 17 6.57 -12.61 -30.13
CA LEU A 17 6.15 -13.32 -28.92
C LEU A 17 7.24 -13.33 -27.84
N VAL A 18 8.51 -13.51 -28.19
CA VAL A 18 9.64 -13.46 -27.23
C VAL A 18 9.86 -12.04 -26.72
N ILE A 19 9.76 -11.00 -27.56
CA ILE A 19 9.80 -9.60 -27.12
C ILE A 19 8.59 -9.30 -26.23
N LEU A 20 7.38 -9.72 -26.59
CA LEU A 20 6.18 -9.50 -25.77
C LEU A 20 6.25 -10.28 -24.45
N LEU A 21 6.76 -11.51 -24.43
CA LEU A 21 6.90 -12.34 -23.22
C LEU A 21 8.10 -11.94 -22.34
N GLN A 22 9.20 -11.42 -22.89
CA GLN A 22 10.33 -10.90 -22.11
C GLN A 22 10.08 -9.48 -21.59
N ARG A 23 9.25 -8.68 -22.28
CA ARG A 23 8.80 -7.34 -21.85
C ARG A 23 7.71 -7.41 -20.77
N TRP A 24 6.81 -8.41 -20.86
CA TRP A 24 5.82 -8.76 -19.84
C TRP A 24 6.37 -9.74 -18.80
N PRO A 25 7.29 -9.27 -17.93
CA PRO A 25 6.93 -9.03 -16.52
C PRO A 25 7.57 -7.75 -15.94
N TYR A 26 8.48 -7.11 -16.68
CA TYR A 26 9.32 -6.03 -16.19
C TYR A 26 8.56 -4.69 -16.13
N ASP A 27 7.83 -4.32 -17.18
CA ASP A 27 7.05 -3.06 -17.21
C ASP A 27 5.86 -3.08 -16.22
N TYR A 28 5.33 -4.27 -15.88
CA TYR A 28 4.27 -4.42 -14.88
C TYR A 28 4.81 -4.26 -13.45
N MET A 29 5.96 -4.86 -13.16
CA MET A 29 6.63 -4.74 -11.86
C MET A 29 7.16 -3.32 -11.63
N SER A 30 7.69 -2.64 -12.66
CA SER A 30 8.10 -1.23 -12.54
C SER A 30 6.91 -0.32 -12.22
N GLY A 31 5.81 -0.45 -12.95
CA GLY A 31 4.61 0.36 -12.69
C GLY A 31 3.96 0.10 -11.32
N LEU A 32 4.12 -1.09 -10.74
CA LEU A 32 3.68 -1.38 -9.38
C LEU A 32 4.64 -0.77 -8.34
N ALA A 33 5.95 -0.84 -8.59
CA ALA A 33 6.96 -0.22 -7.74
C ALA A 33 6.80 1.31 -7.72
N ASP A 34 6.60 1.94 -8.88
CA ASP A 34 6.40 3.39 -9.00
C ASP A 34 5.21 3.85 -8.15
N ARG A 35 4.04 3.18 -8.27
CA ARG A 35 2.86 3.48 -7.45
C ARG A 35 3.10 3.30 -5.96
N PHE A 36 3.90 2.31 -5.57
CA PHE A 36 4.26 2.10 -4.16
C PHE A 36 5.13 3.25 -3.65
N TYR A 37 6.16 3.64 -4.39
CA TYR A 37 7.04 4.74 -4.03
C TYR A 37 6.32 6.09 -4.03
N ASP A 38 5.36 6.32 -4.94
CA ASP A 38 4.52 7.52 -4.96
C ASP A 38 3.73 7.71 -3.64
N VAL A 39 3.42 6.62 -2.93
CA VAL A 39 2.70 6.64 -1.65
C VAL A 39 3.66 6.64 -0.47
N VAL A 40 4.73 5.85 -0.52
CA VAL A 40 5.72 5.76 0.57
C VAL A 40 6.50 7.04 0.72
N HIS A 41 6.99 7.63 -0.37
CA HIS A 41 7.87 8.80 -0.30
C HIS A 41 7.27 10.00 0.45
N PRO A 42 5.99 10.38 0.24
CA PRO A 42 5.35 11.41 1.05
C PRO A 42 5.02 10.95 2.47
N ALA A 43 4.68 9.67 2.67
CA ALA A 43 4.35 9.13 4.00
C ALA A 43 5.59 8.91 4.88
N ASP A 44 6.77 8.76 4.30
CA ASP A 44 8.02 8.61 5.04
C ASP A 44 8.63 9.95 5.47
N GLN A 45 7.99 11.07 5.12
CA GLN A 45 8.35 12.38 5.64
C GLN A 45 8.12 12.45 7.17
N PRO A 46 8.92 13.25 7.89
CA PRO A 46 8.76 13.42 9.32
C PRO A 46 7.35 13.94 9.64
N LEU A 47 6.79 13.45 10.74
CA LEU A 47 5.39 13.75 11.11
C LEU A 47 5.13 15.25 11.30
N TRP A 48 6.16 16.02 11.65
CA TRP A 48 6.26 17.47 11.59
C TRP A 48 7.74 17.86 11.50
N ASN A 49 8.04 19.13 11.22
CA ASN A 49 9.43 19.60 11.13
C ASN A 49 10.23 19.34 12.41
N GLY A 50 11.28 18.51 12.32
CA GLY A 50 12.11 18.12 13.46
C GLY A 50 11.64 16.88 14.23
N CYS A 51 10.58 16.20 13.78
CA CYS A 51 10.19 14.91 14.33
C CYS A 51 11.13 13.79 13.86
N VAL A 52 11.51 12.89 14.77
CA VAL A 52 12.33 11.71 14.45
C VAL A 52 11.51 10.63 13.73
N LYS A 53 10.20 10.58 13.99
CA LYS A 53 9.30 9.57 13.43
C LYS A 53 8.65 10.08 12.15
N SER A 54 8.65 9.24 11.11
CA SER A 54 7.87 9.51 9.90
C SER A 54 6.38 9.28 10.15
N GLN A 55 5.55 9.87 9.29
CA GLN A 55 4.09 9.66 9.33
C GLN A 55 3.76 8.16 9.19
N LEU A 56 4.46 7.46 8.30
CA LEU A 56 4.30 6.03 8.08
C LEU A 56 4.64 5.22 9.33
N ALA A 57 5.76 5.51 10.00
CA ALA A 57 6.15 4.83 11.23
C ALA A 57 5.09 5.00 12.34
N TYR A 58 4.57 6.22 12.51
CA TYR A 58 3.53 6.49 13.48
C TYR A 58 2.22 5.73 13.16
N VAL A 59 1.81 5.72 11.89
CA VAL A 59 0.62 4.98 11.44
C VAL A 59 0.78 3.47 11.66
N ALA A 60 1.95 2.92 11.37
CA ALA A 60 2.25 1.50 11.58
C ALA A 60 2.14 1.12 13.07
N GLU A 61 2.72 1.91 13.96
CA GLU A 61 2.63 1.71 15.40
C GLU A 61 1.18 1.80 15.90
N LEU A 62 0.43 2.82 15.49
CA LEU A 62 -0.98 3.00 15.87
C LEU A 62 -1.87 1.85 15.43
N VAL A 63 -1.66 1.33 14.21
CA VAL A 63 -2.44 0.21 13.67
C VAL A 63 -2.09 -1.08 14.39
N ASN A 64 -0.82 -1.26 14.76
CA ASN A 64 -0.38 -2.39 15.58
C ASN A 64 -1.03 -2.37 16.97
N ILE A 65 -1.01 -1.21 17.65
CA ILE A 65 -1.69 -1.01 18.95
C ILE A 65 -3.18 -1.29 18.81
N LYS A 66 -3.82 -0.75 17.76
CA LYS A 66 -5.25 -1.00 17.50
C LYS A 66 -5.57 -2.49 17.34
N ALA A 67 -4.71 -3.23 16.66
CA ALA A 67 -4.88 -4.67 16.43
C ALA A 67 -4.66 -5.48 17.72
N GLY A 68 -3.64 -5.15 18.51
CA GLY A 68 -3.33 -5.83 19.78
C GLY A 68 -4.34 -5.56 20.89
N ASP A 69 -4.77 -4.29 21.05
CA ASP A 69 -5.63 -3.86 22.15
C ASP A 69 -7.13 -3.84 21.80
N HIS A 70 -7.49 -4.38 20.62
CA HIS A 70 -8.88 -4.40 20.11
C HIS A 70 -9.58 -3.02 20.15
N ILE A 71 -8.82 -1.94 19.93
CA ILE A 71 -9.34 -0.56 20.02
C ILE A 71 -10.45 -0.39 18.99
N SER A 72 -11.63 0.06 19.42
CA SER A 72 -12.75 0.33 18.51
C SER A 72 -12.40 1.43 17.50
N LYS A 73 -13.04 1.46 16.33
CA LYS A 73 -12.86 2.57 15.36
C LYS A 73 -13.12 3.93 16.02
N ARG A 74 -14.20 4.03 16.80
CA ARG A 74 -14.58 5.26 17.52
C ARG A 74 -13.48 5.72 18.48
N SER A 75 -12.89 4.79 19.23
CA SER A 75 -11.80 5.10 20.15
C SER A 75 -10.55 5.58 19.41
N TYR A 76 -10.21 4.93 18.30
CA TYR A 76 -9.10 5.35 17.43
C TYR A 76 -9.30 6.79 16.94
N ASP A 77 -10.46 7.08 16.34
CA ASP A 77 -10.77 8.41 15.79
C ASP A 77 -10.71 9.49 16.89
N ARG A 78 -11.17 9.18 18.11
CA ARG A 78 -11.05 10.09 19.26
C ARG A 78 -9.60 10.36 19.67
N ILE A 79 -8.77 9.32 19.73
CA ILE A 79 -7.34 9.46 20.09
C ILE A 79 -6.62 10.28 19.02
N SER A 80 -6.86 10.00 17.74
CA SER A 80 -6.30 10.77 16.62
C SER A 80 -6.70 12.24 16.70
N GLN A 81 -7.99 12.54 16.92
CA GLN A 81 -8.46 13.92 17.07
C GLN A 81 -7.87 14.63 18.29
N TRP A 82 -7.68 13.92 19.40
CA TRP A 82 -7.00 14.47 20.57
C TRP A 82 -5.53 14.75 20.27
N ALA A 83 -4.82 13.83 19.61
CA ALA A 83 -3.44 14.00 19.20
C ALA A 83 -3.25 15.21 18.27
N ASN A 84 -4.16 15.43 17.32
CA ASN A 84 -4.16 16.61 16.44
C ASN A 84 -4.22 17.95 17.21
N LYS A 85 -4.78 17.99 18.42
CA LYS A 85 -4.88 19.22 19.21
C LYS A 85 -3.62 19.55 20.00
N ILE A 86 -2.80 18.56 20.30
CA ILE A 86 -1.58 18.71 21.10
C ILE A 86 -0.32 18.81 20.24
N LEU A 87 -0.39 18.33 19.00
CA LEU A 87 0.72 18.37 18.07
C LEU A 87 0.99 19.79 17.54
N PRO A 88 2.24 20.09 17.17
CA PRO A 88 2.60 21.40 16.63
C PRO A 88 1.92 21.68 15.29
N PRO A 89 1.75 22.96 14.92
CA PRO A 89 1.16 23.33 13.63
C PRO A 89 2.00 22.79 12.46
N GLY A 90 1.33 22.32 11.42
CA GLY A 90 1.97 21.75 10.23
C GLY A 90 2.29 20.26 10.32
N HIS A 91 1.77 19.53 11.32
CA HIS A 91 1.90 18.09 11.36
C HIS A 91 1.12 17.40 10.23
N THR A 92 1.54 16.20 9.84
CA THR A 92 0.89 15.38 8.80
C THR A 92 0.07 14.21 9.38
N LEU A 93 -0.25 14.26 10.66
CA LEU A 93 -1.01 13.20 11.33
C LEU A 93 -2.39 12.95 10.69
N LEU A 94 -2.69 11.67 10.41
CA LEU A 94 -4.01 11.25 9.95
C LEU A 94 -5.05 11.40 11.06
N THR A 95 -6.19 11.99 10.72
CA THR A 95 -7.26 12.39 11.66
C THR A 95 -8.18 11.26 12.09
N ASP A 96 -8.21 10.17 11.33
CA ASP A 96 -9.20 9.11 11.48
C ASP A 96 -8.69 7.76 10.94
N TYR A 97 -9.36 6.69 11.35
CA TYR A 97 -9.04 5.33 10.97
C TYR A 97 -9.28 5.05 9.48
N TYR A 98 -10.21 5.75 8.84
CA TYR A 98 -10.50 5.54 7.42
C TYR A 98 -9.36 6.06 6.56
N SER A 99 -8.85 7.26 6.83
CA SER A 99 -7.65 7.83 6.21
C SER A 99 -6.42 6.95 6.43
N THR A 100 -6.28 6.40 7.64
CA THR A 100 -5.23 5.41 7.95
C THR A 100 -5.35 4.15 7.10
N LYS A 101 -6.57 3.59 7.01
CA LYS A 101 -6.85 2.41 6.19
C LYS A 101 -6.63 2.67 4.70
N LYS A 102 -6.92 3.89 4.24
CA LYS A 102 -6.68 4.31 2.86
C LYS A 102 -5.18 4.31 2.56
N LEU A 103 -4.36 4.93 3.41
CA LEU A 103 -2.90 4.91 3.26
C LEU A 103 -2.36 3.48 3.16
N ILE A 104 -2.79 2.59 4.07
CA ILE A 104 -2.39 1.17 4.04
C ILE A 104 -2.82 0.46 2.75
N LYS A 105 -4.03 0.75 2.26
CA LYS A 105 -4.52 0.19 1.00
C LYS A 105 -3.73 0.70 -0.20
N ASP A 106 -3.40 1.98 -0.21
CA ASP A 106 -2.65 2.64 -1.29
C ASP A 106 -1.20 2.12 -1.34
N LEU A 107 -0.64 1.71 -0.19
CA LEU A 107 0.63 0.98 -0.07
C LEU A 107 0.56 -0.48 -0.60
N GLY A 108 -0.60 -0.93 -1.07
CA GLY A 108 -0.78 -2.28 -1.62
C GLY A 108 -1.06 -3.36 -0.57
N PHE A 109 -1.24 -3.01 0.71
CA PHE A 109 -1.62 -3.99 1.73
C PHE A 109 -3.14 -4.26 1.64
N PRO A 110 -3.57 -5.51 1.34
CA PRO A 110 -4.98 -5.84 1.23
C PRO A 110 -5.63 -5.82 2.62
N VAL A 111 -6.51 -4.85 2.86
CA VAL A 111 -7.25 -4.78 4.13
C VAL A 111 -8.49 -5.66 4.07
N LYS A 112 -8.34 -6.96 4.34
CA LYS A 112 -9.45 -7.90 4.53
C LYS A 112 -10.02 -7.76 5.94
N LYS A 113 -11.33 -7.53 6.07
CA LYS A 113 -12.00 -7.68 7.37
C LYS A 113 -12.22 -9.17 7.58
N ILE A 114 -11.78 -9.68 8.72
CA ILE A 114 -12.10 -11.03 9.17
C ILE A 114 -13.19 -10.86 10.22
N ASP A 115 -14.37 -11.42 9.95
CA ASP A 115 -15.47 -11.38 10.91
C ASP A 115 -15.19 -12.40 12.02
N ALA A 116 -15.19 -11.93 13.27
CA ALA A 116 -15.03 -12.76 14.44
C ALA A 116 -16.40 -13.06 15.04
N CYS A 117 -16.66 -14.31 15.41
CA CYS A 117 -17.89 -14.67 16.14
C CYS A 117 -17.82 -14.16 17.59
N LYS A 118 -18.94 -14.23 18.32
CA LYS A 118 -19.01 -13.81 19.74
C LYS A 118 -18.01 -14.55 20.66
N ASN A 119 -17.56 -15.73 20.26
CA ASN A 119 -16.57 -16.54 20.98
C ASN A 119 -15.13 -16.30 20.50
N GLY A 120 -14.89 -15.31 19.63
CA GLY A 120 -13.57 -14.98 19.12
C GLY A 120 -13.07 -15.89 17.98
N CYS A 121 -13.91 -16.77 17.42
CA CYS A 121 -13.51 -17.58 16.26
C CYS A 121 -13.43 -16.69 15.01
N MET A 122 -12.28 -16.73 14.32
CA MET A 122 -12.10 -16.12 13.02
C MET A 122 -12.76 -16.99 11.95
N LEU A 123 -13.74 -16.44 11.21
CA LEU A 123 -14.29 -17.09 10.02
C LEU A 123 -13.34 -16.80 8.84
N TYR A 124 -12.66 -17.83 8.35
CA TYR A 124 -11.75 -17.73 7.19
C TYR A 124 -12.48 -17.78 5.86
#